data_AF-A0A024TAK8-F1
#
_entry.id   AF-A0A024TAK8-F1
#
_cell.length_a   1.000
_cell.length_b   1.000
_cell.length_c   1.000
_cell.angle_alpha   90.00
_cell.angle_beta   90.00
_cell.angle_gamma   90.00
#
_symmetry.space_group_name_H-M   'P 1'
#
loop_
_entity.id
_entity.type
_entity.pdbx_description
1 polymer ?
#
loop_
_entity_poly.entity_id
_entity_poly.type
_entity_poly.pdbx_seq_one_letter_code
_entity_poly.pdbx_strand_id
1 'polypeptide(L)'
;MDDIVTKQHAHPNTVFHCLYGFFNLGYTRHQLAAVYNKSERTIGNWIRVYQEMGTYERSNGTVDRKFTVAQRLWLRDFYERRPLAYLDEAQAEFKRVHHMDISKSTVWRIIPDFGLTWKVLERRAMHIKEKNVFRFVKEMDSIDWSRQTSSFWTKHRLTIVE
;
A
#
# COMPACT_ATOMS: atom_id res chain seq x y z
N MET A 1 -16.81 -32.55 -21.89
CA MET A 1 -15.63 -31.84 -22.39
C MET A 1 -15.89 -30.36 -22.19
N ASP A 2 -14.99 -29.68 -21.48
CA ASP A 2 -14.79 -28.22 -21.41
C ASP A 2 -15.79 -27.32 -20.68
N ASP A 3 -15.95 -27.53 -19.37
CA ASP A 3 -16.64 -26.59 -18.46
C ASP A 3 -15.68 -25.61 -17.74
N ILE A 4 -14.40 -25.61 -18.14
CA ILE A 4 -13.32 -24.88 -17.44
C ILE A 4 -13.10 -23.47 -18.02
N VAL A 5 -13.52 -23.20 -19.26
CA VAL A 5 -13.30 -21.91 -19.96
C VAL A 5 -14.47 -20.92 -19.77
N THR A 6 -15.50 -21.27 -19.00
CA THR A 6 -16.73 -20.47 -18.86
C THR A 6 -16.62 -19.33 -17.83
N LYS A 7 -15.52 -19.26 -17.07
CA LYS A 7 -15.35 -18.28 -15.97
C LYS A 7 -14.35 -17.16 -16.26
N GLN A 8 -13.78 -17.10 -17.46
CA GLN A 8 -12.90 -16.00 -17.85
C GLN A 8 -13.71 -14.83 -18.40
N HIS A 9 -13.34 -13.62 -17.98
CA HIS A 9 -13.96 -12.39 -18.45
C HIS A 9 -13.68 -12.17 -19.94
N ALA A 10 -14.66 -11.65 -20.67
CA ALA A 10 -14.45 -11.27 -22.05
C ALA A 10 -13.42 -10.14 -22.16
N HIS A 11 -12.53 -10.25 -23.12
CA HIS A 11 -11.59 -9.18 -23.45
C HIS A 11 -12.35 -7.94 -23.96
N PRO A 12 -11.93 -6.71 -23.64
CA PRO A 12 -12.60 -5.49 -24.10
C PRO A 12 -12.89 -5.46 -25.61
N ASN A 13 -11.93 -5.91 -26.43
CA ASN A 13 -12.11 -6.01 -27.88
C ASN A 13 -13.28 -6.93 -28.28
N THR A 14 -13.48 -8.04 -27.57
CA THR A 14 -14.63 -8.93 -27.81
C THR A 14 -15.95 -8.20 -27.55
N VAL A 15 -15.97 -7.36 -26.52
CA VAL A 15 -17.15 -6.56 -26.19
C VAL A 15 -17.38 -5.48 -27.24
N PHE A 16 -16.35 -4.75 -27.67
CA PHE A 16 -16.48 -3.74 -28.73
C PHE A 16 -16.91 -4.36 -30.07
N HIS A 17 -16.38 -5.51 -30.44
CA HIS A 17 -16.81 -6.22 -31.66
C HIS A 17 -18.28 -6.68 -31.55
N CYS A 18 -18.71 -7.11 -30.37
CA CYS A 18 -20.11 -7.46 -30.12
C CYS A 18 -21.04 -6.23 -30.22
N LEU A 19 -20.64 -5.10 -29.63
CA LEU A 19 -21.38 -3.84 -29.70
C LEU A 19 -21.49 -3.33 -31.14
N TYR A 20 -20.40 -3.39 -31.91
CA TYR A 20 -20.41 -3.07 -33.33
C TYR A 20 -21.39 -3.98 -34.11
N GLY A 21 -21.37 -5.28 -33.83
CA GLY A 21 -22.33 -6.22 -34.41
C GLY A 21 -23.78 -5.88 -34.12
N PHE A 22 -24.08 -5.38 -32.92
CA PHE A 22 -25.44 -4.98 -32.54
C PHE A 22 -25.86 -3.65 -33.19
N PHE A 23 -25.03 -2.60 -33.11
CA PHE A 23 -25.40 -1.25 -33.54
C PHE A 23 -25.18 -0.98 -35.04
N ASN A 24 -24.14 -1.56 -35.65
CA ASN A 24 -23.77 -1.28 -37.04
C ASN A 24 -24.19 -2.38 -38.02
N LEU A 25 -24.25 -3.63 -37.57
CA LEU A 25 -24.59 -4.78 -38.43
C LEU A 25 -26.02 -5.30 -38.22
N GLY A 26 -26.73 -4.79 -37.20
CA GLY A 26 -28.13 -5.14 -36.92
C GLY A 26 -28.33 -6.56 -36.38
N TYR A 27 -27.29 -7.20 -35.84
CA TYR A 27 -27.43 -8.53 -35.25
C TYR A 27 -28.28 -8.51 -33.98
N THR A 28 -29.10 -9.54 -33.82
CA THR A 28 -29.89 -9.74 -32.60
C THR A 28 -29.02 -10.23 -31.44
N ARG A 29 -29.50 -10.03 -30.20
CA ARG A 29 -28.80 -10.51 -28.99
C ARG A 29 -28.59 -12.02 -29.00
N HIS A 30 -29.56 -12.76 -29.53
CA HIS A 30 -29.49 -14.22 -29.65
C HIS A 30 -28.39 -14.67 -30.62
N GLN A 31 -28.29 -14.04 -31.79
CA GLN A 31 -27.21 -14.33 -32.75
C GLN A 31 -25.83 -14.01 -32.17
N LEU A 32 -25.70 -12.86 -31.49
CA LEU A 32 -24.45 -12.49 -30.84
C LEU A 32 -24.07 -13.46 -29.70
N ALA A 33 -25.06 -13.90 -28.91
CA ALA A 33 -24.84 -14.89 -27.86
C ALA A 33 -24.26 -16.21 -28.43
N ALA A 34 -24.78 -16.67 -29.57
CA ALA A 34 -24.27 -17.84 -30.27
C ALA A 34 -22.83 -17.62 -30.81
N VAL A 35 -22.56 -16.49 -31.46
CA VAL A 35 -21.24 -16.17 -32.05
C VAL A 35 -20.14 -16.08 -30.99
N TYR A 36 -20.40 -15.44 -29.84
CA TYR A 36 -19.40 -15.22 -28.81
C TYR A 36 -19.37 -16.31 -27.73
N ASN A 37 -20.24 -17.32 -27.84
CA ASN A 37 -20.47 -18.32 -26.81
C ASN A 37 -20.64 -17.67 -25.42
N LYS A 38 -21.61 -16.74 -25.34
CA LYS A 38 -21.98 -16.00 -24.12
C LYS A 38 -23.47 -16.07 -23.94
N SER A 39 -23.94 -15.96 -22.70
CA SER A 39 -25.38 -15.89 -22.45
C SER A 39 -25.97 -14.60 -23.00
N GLU A 40 -27.21 -14.65 -23.47
CA GLU A 40 -27.94 -13.46 -23.94
C GLU A 40 -28.01 -12.36 -22.87
N ARG A 41 -28.04 -12.76 -21.58
CA ARG A 41 -27.96 -11.84 -20.44
C ARG A 41 -26.64 -11.06 -20.43
N THR A 42 -25.53 -11.70 -20.75
CA THR A 42 -24.20 -11.05 -20.80
C THR A 42 -24.16 -10.04 -21.95
N ILE A 43 -24.62 -10.44 -23.14
CA ILE A 43 -24.71 -9.56 -24.31
C ILE A 43 -25.63 -8.37 -24.03
N GLY A 44 -26.81 -8.62 -23.44
CA GLY A 44 -27.75 -7.58 -23.03
C GLY A 44 -27.15 -6.61 -22.01
N ASN A 45 -26.37 -7.11 -21.05
CA ASN A 45 -25.66 -6.25 -20.10
C ASN A 45 -24.61 -5.36 -20.79
N TRP A 46 -23.85 -5.88 -21.76
CA TRP A 46 -22.89 -5.08 -22.51
C TRP A 46 -23.57 -3.95 -23.28
N ILE A 47 -24.66 -4.27 -23.99
CA ILE A 47 -25.46 -3.29 -24.73
C ILE A 47 -26.02 -2.22 -23.79
N ARG A 48 -26.63 -2.64 -22.67
CA ARG A 48 -27.21 -1.73 -21.68
C ARG A 48 -26.16 -0.77 -21.11
N VAL A 49 -25.01 -1.29 -20.66
CA VAL A 49 -23.91 -0.47 -20.11
C VAL A 49 -23.42 0.54 -21.14
N TYR A 50 -23.26 0.11 -22.39
CA TYR A 50 -22.84 1.00 -23.47
C TYR A 50 -23.87 2.09 -23.78
N GLN A 51 -25.18 1.78 -23.74
CA GLN A 51 -26.25 2.76 -23.92
C GLN A 51 -26.31 3.78 -22.77
N GLU A 52 -26.08 3.35 -21.54
CA GLU A 52 -26.14 4.22 -20.35
C GLU A 52 -24.90 5.11 -20.20
N MET A 53 -23.70 4.56 -20.43
CA MET A 53 -22.43 5.23 -20.12
C MET A 53 -21.67 5.72 -21.36
N GLY A 54 -22.05 5.28 -22.56
CA GLY A 54 -21.30 5.54 -23.80
C GLY A 54 -19.97 4.79 -23.91
N THR A 55 -19.59 4.03 -22.88
CA THR A 55 -18.35 3.25 -22.83
C THR A 55 -18.61 1.86 -22.25
N TYR A 56 -17.69 0.93 -22.52
CA TYR A 56 -17.60 -0.33 -21.78
C TYR A 56 -16.39 -0.24 -20.84
N GLU A 57 -16.49 0.58 -19.82
CA GLU A 57 -15.58 0.52 -18.68
C GLU A 57 -16.28 -0.18 -17.52
N ARG A 58 -15.56 -1.11 -16.89
CA ARG A 58 -16.05 -1.65 -15.63
C ARG A 58 -16.01 -0.53 -14.62
N SER A 59 -17.09 -0.37 -13.87
CA SER A 59 -17.05 0.39 -12.63
C SER A 59 -15.94 -0.23 -11.77
N ASN A 60 -14.80 0.43 -11.67
CA ASN A 60 -13.87 0.18 -10.58
C ASN A 60 -14.64 0.59 -9.36
N GLY A 61 -15.35 -0.37 -8.74
CA GLY A 61 -16.05 -0.13 -7.50
C GLY A 61 -15.06 0.59 -6.61
N THR A 62 -15.44 1.79 -6.16
CA THR A 62 -14.69 2.47 -5.12
C THR A 62 -14.68 1.49 -3.98
N VAL A 63 -13.59 0.71 -3.86
CA VAL A 63 -13.43 -0.28 -2.80
C VAL A 63 -13.69 0.52 -1.55
N ASP A 64 -14.84 0.25 -0.93
CA ASP A 64 -15.32 1.01 0.20
C ASP A 64 -14.15 1.10 1.17
N ARG A 65 -13.55 2.29 1.24
CA ARG A 65 -12.25 2.43 1.88
C ARG A 65 -12.58 2.37 3.36
N LYS A 66 -12.53 1.16 3.92
CA LYS A 66 -12.77 0.84 5.34
C LYS A 66 -12.16 1.85 6.30
N PHE A 67 -11.08 2.51 5.88
CA PHE A 67 -10.42 3.57 6.61
C PHE A 67 -10.74 4.94 6.02
N THR A 68 -11.26 5.82 6.87
CA THR A 68 -11.60 7.20 6.52
C THR A 68 -10.35 7.99 6.10
N VAL A 69 -10.55 9.09 5.37
CA VAL A 69 -9.43 9.96 4.93
C VAL A 69 -8.61 10.44 6.14
N ALA A 70 -9.27 10.81 7.24
CA ALA A 70 -8.60 11.25 8.47
C ALA A 70 -7.69 10.17 9.07
N GLN A 71 -8.15 8.91 9.13
CA GLN A 71 -7.35 7.79 9.62
C GLN A 71 -6.12 7.51 8.73
N ARG A 72 -6.28 7.68 7.41
CA ARG A 72 -5.17 7.52 6.47
C ARG A 72 -4.14 8.65 6.61
N LEU A 73 -4.60 9.89 6.82
CA LEU A 73 -3.73 11.04 7.12
C LEU A 73 -2.98 10.87 8.44
N TRP A 74 -3.62 10.30 9.46
CA TRP A 74 -2.96 10.00 10.73
C TRP A 74 -1.77 9.06 10.55
N LEU A 75 -1.88 8.04 9.69
CA LEU A 75 -0.74 7.16 9.38
C LEU A 75 0.42 7.91 8.73
N ARG A 76 0.15 8.88 7.84
CA ARG A 76 1.20 9.73 7.26
C ARG A 76 1.91 10.53 8.36
N ASP A 77 1.15 11.22 9.21
CA ASP A 77 1.69 12.05 10.27
C ASP A 77 2.47 11.22 11.31
N PHE A 78 2.06 9.97 11.56
CA PHE A 78 2.78 9.02 12.39
C PHE A 78 4.18 8.72 11.83
N TYR A 79 4.28 8.38 10.53
CA TYR A 79 5.56 8.09 9.87
C TYR A 79 6.42 9.34 9.63
N GLU A 80 5.83 10.53 9.57
CA GLU A 80 6.60 11.79 9.56
C GLU A 80 7.29 12.03 10.90
N ARG A 81 6.62 11.75 12.01
CA ARG A 81 7.20 11.87 13.36
C ARG A 81 8.14 10.72 13.71
N ARG A 82 7.85 9.52 13.21
CA ARG A 82 8.60 8.28 13.48
C ARG A 82 8.92 7.55 12.18
N PRO A 83 9.87 8.06 11.37
CA PRO A 83 10.20 7.45 10.08
C PRO A 83 10.91 6.09 10.18
N LEU A 84 11.38 5.72 11.38
CA LEU A 84 11.97 4.42 11.69
C LEU A 84 10.97 3.41 12.28
N ALA A 85 9.70 3.81 12.46
CA ALA A 85 8.72 2.94 13.10
C ALA A 85 8.42 1.71 12.25
N TYR A 86 8.29 0.56 12.91
CA TYR A 86 7.93 -0.69 12.24
C TYR A 86 6.42 -0.76 11.97
N LEU A 87 6.01 -1.67 11.09
CA LEU A 87 4.59 -1.83 10.70
C LEU A 87 3.70 -2.32 11.86
N ASP A 88 4.26 -3.11 12.77
CA ASP A 88 3.61 -3.55 14.01
C ASP A 88 3.46 -2.41 15.02
N GLU A 89 4.45 -1.53 15.15
CA GLU A 89 4.34 -0.31 15.96
C GLU A 89 3.25 0.62 15.42
N ALA A 90 3.22 0.82 14.09
CA ALA A 90 2.16 1.60 13.45
C ALA A 90 0.78 0.96 13.67
N GLN A 91 0.69 -0.37 13.59
CA GLN A 91 -0.54 -1.12 13.85
C GLN A 91 -1.00 -0.97 15.32
N ALA A 92 -0.09 -1.15 16.28
CA ALA A 92 -0.39 -1.04 17.70
C ALA A 92 -0.84 0.38 18.07
N GLU A 93 -0.14 1.39 17.56
CA GLU A 93 -0.47 2.79 17.84
C GLU A 93 -1.78 3.20 17.17
N PHE A 94 -2.05 2.73 15.94
CA PHE A 94 -3.32 2.94 15.26
C PHE A 94 -4.48 2.35 16.07
N LYS A 95 -4.31 1.12 16.59
CA LYS A 95 -5.30 0.48 17.46
C LYS A 95 -5.54 1.29 18.73
N ARG A 96 -4.48 1.85 19.32
CA ARG A 96 -4.58 2.66 20.54
C ARG A 96 -5.32 3.98 20.31
N VAL A 97 -5.07 4.67 19.19
CA VAL A 97 -5.63 6.00 18.92
C VAL A 97 -7.04 5.94 18.33
N HIS A 98 -7.27 5.01 17.40
CA HIS A 98 -8.54 4.95 16.66
C HIS A 98 -9.49 3.85 17.18
N HIS A 99 -9.06 3.04 18.15
CA HIS A 99 -9.83 1.89 18.66
C HIS A 99 -10.28 0.91 17.57
N MET A 100 -9.51 0.83 16.48
CA MET A 100 -9.81 0.01 15.32
C MET A 100 -8.60 -0.86 14.96
N ASP A 101 -8.85 -2.11 14.60
CA ASP A 101 -7.83 -3.01 14.11
C ASP A 101 -7.53 -2.75 12.63
N ILE A 102 -6.24 -2.58 12.33
CA ILE A 102 -5.70 -2.49 10.98
C ILE A 102 -4.73 -3.64 10.76
N SER A 103 -4.72 -4.25 9.57
CA SER A 103 -3.72 -5.27 9.24
C SER A 103 -2.44 -4.64 8.71
N LYS A 104 -1.29 -5.27 8.93
CA LYS A 104 0.01 -4.82 8.40
C LYS A 104 -0.03 -4.62 6.87
N SER A 105 -0.68 -5.53 6.15
CA SER A 105 -0.86 -5.42 4.68
C SER A 105 -1.69 -4.20 4.29
N THR A 106 -2.65 -3.79 5.13
CA THR A 106 -3.45 -2.59 4.87
C THR A 106 -2.66 -1.32 5.13
N VAL A 107 -1.88 -1.27 6.23
CA VAL A 107 -0.92 -0.17 6.48
C VAL A 107 0.01 -0.02 5.28
N TRP A 108 0.61 -1.12 4.84
CA TRP A 108 1.50 -1.15 3.68
C TRP A 108 0.84 -0.67 2.38
N ARG A 109 -0.44 -0.96 2.18
CA ARG A 109 -1.19 -0.49 1.00
C ARG A 109 -1.55 1.00 1.06
N ILE A 110 -1.71 1.56 2.26
CA ILE A 110 -2.12 2.97 2.46
C ILE A 110 -0.92 3.91 2.33
N ILE A 111 0.25 3.51 2.81
CA ILE A 111 1.47 4.32 2.86
C ILE A 111 1.89 4.89 1.47
N PRO A 112 1.91 4.09 0.38
CA PRO A 112 2.29 4.57 -0.95
C PRO A 112 1.34 5.65 -1.52
N ASP A 113 0.06 5.63 -1.15
CA ASP A 113 -0.91 6.66 -1.59
C ASP A 113 -0.50 8.08 -1.15
N PHE A 114 0.37 8.19 -0.13
CA PHE A 114 0.88 9.46 0.39
C PHE A 114 2.31 9.79 -0.09
N GLY A 115 2.82 9.07 -1.09
CA GLY A 115 4.19 9.27 -1.61
C GLY A 115 5.29 8.79 -0.66
N LEU A 116 4.94 8.15 0.46
CA LEU A 116 5.86 7.52 1.39
C LEU A 116 6.28 6.15 0.86
N THR A 117 6.96 6.11 -0.28
CA THR A 117 7.51 4.84 -0.78
C THR A 117 8.56 4.29 0.19
N TRP A 118 8.77 2.98 0.19
CA TRP A 118 9.78 2.33 1.02
C TRP A 118 11.15 3.03 0.93
N LYS A 119 11.59 3.40 -0.28
CA LYS A 119 12.82 4.17 -0.52
C LYS A 119 12.84 5.55 0.14
N VAL A 120 11.69 6.19 0.31
CA VAL A 120 11.58 7.49 1.02
C VAL A 120 11.73 7.27 2.52
N LEU A 121 11.07 6.24 3.05
CA LEU A 121 11.20 5.88 4.48
C LEU A 121 12.62 5.45 4.82
N GLU A 122 13.25 4.60 3.99
CA GLU A 122 14.65 4.19 4.16
C GLU A 122 15.63 5.37 4.13
N ARG A 123 15.47 6.32 3.19
CA ARG A 123 16.32 7.51 3.14
C ARG A 123 16.16 8.39 4.38
N ARG A 124 14.93 8.56 4.87
CA ARG A 124 14.66 9.29 6.12
C ARG A 124 15.28 8.60 7.32
N ALA A 125 15.18 7.27 7.38
CA ALA A 125 15.83 6.43 8.39
C ALA A 125 17.36 6.62 8.40
N MET A 126 18.00 6.61 7.22
CA MET A 126 19.44 6.84 7.08
C MET A 126 19.86 8.24 7.55
N HIS A 127 19.19 9.31 7.10
CA HIS A 127 19.51 10.68 7.53
C HIS A 127 19.35 10.88 9.05
N ILE A 128 18.43 10.16 9.70
CA ILE A 128 18.26 10.22 11.16
C ILE A 128 19.38 9.49 11.88
N LYS A 129 19.81 8.33 11.37
CA LYS A 129 21.00 7.63 11.90
C LYS A 129 22.22 8.53 11.83
N GLU A 130 22.43 9.23 10.71
CA GLU A 130 23.53 10.17 10.55
C GLU A 130 23.49 11.31 11.59
N LYS A 131 22.34 11.96 11.77
CA LYS A 131 22.17 12.98 12.83
C LYS A 131 22.44 12.44 14.23
N ASN A 132 22.01 11.22 14.51
CA ASN A 132 22.25 10.57 15.81
C ASN A 132 23.74 10.24 16.00
N VAL A 133 24.44 9.81 14.95
CA VAL A 133 25.89 9.61 14.99
C VAL A 133 26.60 10.93 15.27
N PHE A 134 26.23 12.02 14.58
CA PHE A 134 26.81 13.34 14.86
C PHE A 134 26.53 13.82 16.29
N ARG A 135 25.31 13.60 16.79
CA ARG A 135 24.98 13.90 18.19
C ARG A 135 25.84 13.09 19.14
N PHE A 136 25.95 11.78 18.92
CA PHE A 136 26.75 10.88 19.77
C PHE A 136 28.24 11.25 19.77
N VAL A 137 28.82 11.55 18.61
CA VAL A 137 30.22 12.01 18.50
C VAL A 137 30.41 13.32 19.25
N LYS A 138 29.48 14.27 19.11
CA LYS A 138 29.54 15.54 19.84
C LYS A 138 29.40 15.35 21.36
N GLU A 139 28.53 14.45 21.79
CA GLU A 139 28.39 14.06 23.20
C GLU A 139 29.69 13.43 23.70
N MET A 140 30.32 12.53 22.91
CA MET A 140 31.63 11.97 23.23
C MET A 140 32.73 13.02 23.35
N ASP A 141 32.81 13.97 22.42
CA ASP A 141 33.81 15.05 22.46
C ASP A 141 33.61 16.01 23.63
N SER A 142 32.37 16.11 24.15
CA SER A 142 32.05 16.95 25.30
C SER A 142 32.44 16.33 26.65
N ILE A 143 32.75 15.03 26.68
CA ILE A 143 33.22 14.35 27.87
C ILE A 143 34.69 14.74 28.10
N ASP A 144 35.01 15.23 29.30
CA ASP A 144 36.40 15.42 29.73
C ASP A 144 37.05 14.04 30.00
N TRP A 145 37.57 13.45 28.92
CA TRP A 145 38.22 12.15 28.94
C TRP A 145 39.39 12.07 29.91
N SER A 146 40.03 13.20 30.25
CA SER A 146 41.19 13.25 31.14
C SER A 146 40.84 12.86 32.58
N ARG A 147 39.65 13.23 33.07
CA ARG A 147 39.17 12.87 34.42
C ARG A 147 38.63 11.45 34.50
N GLN A 148 38.03 10.95 33.42
CA GLN A 148 37.39 9.62 33.40
C GLN A 148 38.39 8.48 33.16
N THR A 149 39.39 8.67 32.29
CA THR A 149 40.43 7.64 32.04
C THR A 149 41.23 7.34 33.31
N SER A 150 41.59 8.35 34.12
CA SER A 150 42.27 8.10 35.40
C SER A 150 41.48 7.17 36.31
N SER A 151 40.15 7.35 36.43
CA SER A 151 39.31 6.47 37.26
C SER A 151 39.18 5.04 36.70
N PHE A 152 39.19 4.89 35.36
CA PHE A 152 39.10 3.61 34.67
C PHE A 152 40.39 2.77 34.84
N TRP A 153 41.56 3.41 34.70
CA TRP A 153 42.87 2.79 34.91
C TRP A 153 43.17 2.52 36.38
N THR A 154 42.68 3.36 37.31
CA THR A 154 42.88 3.15 38.76
C THR A 154 42.10 1.93 39.25
N LYS A 155 40.90 1.68 38.71
CA LYS A 155 40.05 0.54 39.10
C LYS A 155 40.61 -0.81 38.61
N HIS A 156 41.33 -0.85 37.50
CA HIS A 156 41.98 -2.07 36.99
C HIS A 156 43.35 -2.35 37.61
N ARG A 157 44.00 -1.37 38.23
CA ARG A 157 45.27 -1.56 38.92
C ARG A 157 45.12 -2.21 40.30
N LEU A 158 43.94 -2.11 40.91
CA LEU A 158 43.62 -2.71 42.20
C LEU A 158 43.19 -4.19 42.12
N THR A 159 42.97 -4.74 40.93
CA THR A 159 42.55 -6.14 40.74
C THR A 159 43.68 -7.08 40.29
N ILE A 160 44.89 -6.56 40.10
CA ILE A 160 46.08 -7.33 39.67
C ILE A 160 47.12 -7.47 40.80
N VAL A 161 46.81 -6.95 42.00
CA VAL A 161 47.65 -7.12 43.20
C VAL A 161 46.81 -7.67 44.35
N GLU A 162 46.29 -8.88 44.16
CA GLU A 162 45.96 -9.85 45.21
C GLU A 162 46.23 -11.26 44.69
#